data_AF-L9VFM8-F1
#
_entry.id   AF-L9VFM8-F1
#
_cell.length_a   1.000
_cell.length_b   1.000
_cell.length_c   1.000
_cell.angle_alpha   90.00
_cell.angle_beta   90.00
_cell.angle_gamma   90.00
#
_symmetry.space_group_name_H-M   'P 1'
#
loop_
_entity.id
_entity.type
_entity.pdbx_description
1 polymer ?
#
loop_
_entity_poly.entity_id
_entity_poly.type
_entity_poly.pdbx_seq_one_letter_code
_entity_poly.pdbx_strand_id
1 'polypeptide(L)'
;MTLIAEVRLRRILDSRGNGTVEADVLTESGGFGRAAAPSGASTGEHEAIELAPEEAIAAARERAVPRLVGEVYAGDQRSVDAALHAADGTDDFSEIGANSAVAISMAAAKAGADMLGAPLYQHLGGAFRGENFPIPLGNVVGGGEHAADATDIQEFLSAPVGAPSVTDAVFANAAVHGEVHDILAERDIPAGKGDELSLIHISD
;
A
#
# COMPACT_ATOMS: atom_id res chain seq x y z
N MET A 1 10.83 -12.46 22.05
CA MET A 1 9.41 -12.23 22.33
C MET A 1 8.93 -11.12 21.42
N THR A 2 7.76 -11.30 20.83
CA THR A 2 7.17 -10.35 19.87
C THR A 2 6.27 -9.31 20.55
N LEU A 3 6.34 -9.15 21.89
CA LEU A 3 5.54 -8.15 22.60
C LEU A 3 5.92 -6.76 22.07
N ILE A 4 4.93 -5.95 21.69
CA ILE A 4 5.17 -4.61 21.17
C ILE A 4 5.70 -3.73 22.30
N ALA A 5 6.90 -3.20 22.12
CA ALA A 5 7.57 -2.31 23.07
C ALA A 5 7.37 -0.84 22.71
N GLU A 6 7.27 -0.52 21.42
CA GLU A 6 7.12 0.85 20.96
C GLU A 6 6.37 0.93 19.63
N VAL A 7 5.54 1.96 19.49
CA VAL A 7 4.92 2.37 18.22
C VAL A 7 5.23 3.85 18.00
N ARG A 8 5.89 4.18 16.88
CA ARG A 8 6.17 5.58 16.50
C ARG A 8 5.42 5.93 15.23
N LEU A 9 4.73 7.06 15.25
CA LEU A 9 3.99 7.59 14.10
C LEU A 9 4.58 8.91 13.63
N ARG A 10 4.65 9.11 12.31
CA ARG A 10 5.13 10.35 11.68
C ARG A 10 4.41 10.62 10.36
N ARG A 11 4.36 11.89 9.97
CA ARG A 11 3.91 12.30 8.64
C ARG A 11 5.06 12.19 7.65
N ILE A 12 4.78 11.61 6.49
CA ILE A 12 5.67 11.59 5.31
C ILE A 12 4.92 12.08 4.06
N LEU A 13 5.56 12.08 2.89
CA LEU A 13 4.93 12.37 1.61
C LEU A 13 4.71 11.07 0.81
N ASP A 14 3.58 10.97 0.12
CA ASP A 14 3.29 9.92 -0.86
C ASP A 14 3.91 10.25 -2.24
N SER A 15 3.68 9.40 -3.24
CA SER A 15 4.19 9.59 -4.60
C SER A 15 3.63 10.81 -5.32
N ARG A 16 2.48 11.34 -4.87
CA ARG A 16 1.82 12.54 -5.41
C ARG A 16 2.19 13.80 -4.63
N GLY A 17 3.02 13.68 -3.58
CA GLY A 17 3.40 14.78 -2.71
C GLY A 17 2.37 15.13 -1.64
N ASN A 18 1.35 14.30 -1.44
CA ASN A 18 0.37 14.46 -0.36
C ASN A 18 0.92 13.92 0.96
N GLY A 19 0.43 14.45 2.08
CA GLY A 19 0.81 13.92 3.39
C GLY A 19 0.18 12.54 3.65
N THR A 20 0.95 11.59 4.16
CA THR A 20 0.45 10.30 4.66
C THR A 20 1.12 9.90 5.98
N VAL A 21 0.61 8.84 6.63
CA VAL A 21 1.09 8.32 7.92
C VAL A 21 2.08 7.18 7.70
N GLU A 22 3.24 7.26 8.38
CA GLU A 22 4.20 6.17 8.53
C GLU A 22 4.30 5.72 9.99
N ALA A 23 4.29 4.41 10.20
CA ALA A 23 4.46 3.77 11.50
C ALA A 23 5.74 2.95 11.56
N ASP A 24 6.46 3.04 12.68
CA ASP A 24 7.44 2.06 13.13
C ASP A 24 6.88 1.27 14.31
N VAL A 25 7.08 -0.04 14.32
CA VAL A 25 6.79 -0.92 15.45
C VAL A 25 8.08 -1.62 15.87
N LEU A 26 8.40 -1.57 17.16
CA LEU A 26 9.52 -2.27 17.78
C LEU A 26 9.00 -3.26 18.81
N THR A 27 9.55 -4.46 18.83
CA THR A 27 9.26 -5.48 19.84
C THR A 27 10.34 -5.52 20.93
N GLU A 28 10.01 -6.03 22.12
CA GLU A 28 10.95 -6.11 23.26
C GLU A 28 12.25 -6.87 22.94
N SER A 29 12.20 -7.82 22.01
CA SER A 29 13.36 -8.61 21.60
C SER A 29 14.02 -8.11 20.31
N GLY A 30 13.70 -6.90 19.87
CA GLY A 30 14.43 -6.20 18.81
C GLY A 30 13.85 -6.35 17.40
N GLY A 31 12.78 -7.12 17.20
CA GLY A 31 12.08 -7.16 15.91
C GLY A 31 11.51 -5.80 15.53
N PHE A 32 11.74 -5.38 14.29
CA PHE A 32 11.41 -4.05 13.80
C PHE A 32 10.60 -4.10 12.49
N GLY A 33 9.61 -3.21 12.37
CA GLY A 33 8.83 -3.06 11.14
C GLY A 33 8.44 -1.63 10.88
N ARG A 34 8.45 -1.24 9.61
CA ARG A 34 8.05 0.09 9.13
C ARG A 34 7.06 -0.03 7.97
N ALA A 35 5.98 0.73 8.01
CA ALA A 35 5.02 0.81 6.92
C ALA A 35 4.39 2.21 6.84
N ALA A 36 4.04 2.61 5.62
CA ALA A 36 3.28 3.82 5.36
C ALA A 36 1.92 3.45 4.76
N ALA A 37 0.90 4.25 5.05
CA ALA A 37 -0.40 4.10 4.44
C ALA A 37 -0.35 4.57 2.97
N PRO A 38 -0.83 3.76 2.01
CA PRO A 38 -1.15 4.28 0.68
C PRO A 38 -2.33 5.27 0.80
N SER A 39 -2.55 6.07 -0.24
CA SER A 39 -3.73 6.94 -0.33
C SER A 39 -4.29 6.88 -1.74
N GLY A 40 -5.59 6.64 -1.85
CA GLY A 40 -6.32 6.58 -3.13
C GLY A 40 -6.57 7.97 -3.73
N ALA A 41 -6.77 8.03 -5.05
CA ALA A 41 -7.34 9.22 -5.71
C ALA A 41 -8.86 9.17 -5.74
N SER A 42 -9.41 7.95 -5.88
CA SER A 42 -10.83 7.67 -5.89
C SER A 42 -11.16 6.83 -4.66
N THR A 43 -12.01 7.36 -3.78
CA THR A 43 -12.47 6.67 -2.57
C THR A 43 -13.94 6.31 -2.74
N GLY A 44 -14.29 5.03 -2.67
CA GLY A 44 -15.67 4.59 -2.64
C GLY A 44 -16.42 5.06 -1.39
N GLU A 45 -17.74 5.27 -1.50
CA GLU A 45 -18.60 5.78 -0.41
C GLU A 45 -18.65 4.88 0.85
N HIS A 46 -18.21 3.63 0.73
CA HIS A 46 -18.19 2.63 1.81
C HIS A 46 -16.76 2.23 2.22
N GLU A 47 -15.74 2.98 1.79
CA GLU A 47 -14.37 2.75 2.21
C GLU A 47 -14.13 3.24 3.66
N ALA A 48 -13.12 2.67 4.30
CA ALA A 48 -12.65 3.15 5.59
C ALA A 48 -12.11 4.59 5.44
N ILE A 49 -12.33 5.41 6.46
CA ILE A 49 -12.09 6.84 6.42
C ILE A 49 -10.62 7.15 6.69
N GLU A 50 -9.96 7.77 5.71
CA GLU A 50 -8.66 8.41 5.90
C GLU A 50 -8.85 9.78 6.58
N LEU A 51 -8.16 10.00 7.70
CA LEU A 51 -8.09 11.31 8.36
C LEU A 51 -6.88 12.10 7.87
N ALA A 52 -6.88 13.42 8.08
CA ALA A 52 -5.68 14.22 7.88
C ALA A 52 -4.50 13.63 8.70
N PRO A 53 -3.28 13.52 8.15
CA PRO A 53 -2.19 12.77 8.81
C PRO A 53 -1.90 13.21 10.25
N GLU A 54 -1.91 14.50 10.53
CA GLU A 54 -1.73 15.03 11.88
C GLU A 54 -2.82 14.57 12.86
N GLU A 55 -4.08 14.59 12.41
CA GLU A 55 -5.25 14.18 13.20
C GLU A 55 -5.24 12.67 13.43
N ALA A 56 -4.99 11.89 12.37
CA ALA A 56 -4.85 10.44 12.43
C ALA A 56 -3.74 10.03 13.41
N ILE A 57 -2.59 10.70 13.37
CA ILE A 57 -1.45 10.41 14.25
C ILE A 57 -1.80 10.76 15.70
N ALA A 58 -2.44 11.91 15.94
CA ALA A 58 -2.84 12.31 17.27
C ALA A 58 -3.84 11.33 17.88
N ALA A 59 -4.89 10.97 17.12
CA ALA A 59 -5.92 10.04 17.55
C ALA A 59 -5.36 8.64 17.81
N ALA A 60 -4.52 8.12 16.91
CA ALA A 60 -3.90 6.81 17.11
C ALA A 60 -2.94 6.79 18.32
N ARG A 61 -2.20 7.86 18.59
CA ARG A 61 -1.36 7.98 19.80
C ARG A 61 -2.18 7.95 21.08
N GLU A 62 -3.34 8.60 21.08
CA GLU A 62 -4.22 8.65 22.24
C GLU A 62 -4.96 7.33 22.47
N ARG A 63 -5.49 6.73 21.40
CA ARG A 63 -6.46 5.63 21.51
C ARG A 63 -5.88 4.26 21.20
N ALA A 64 -5.03 4.15 20.18
CA ALA A 64 -4.51 2.88 19.69
C ALA A 64 -3.22 2.45 20.38
N VAL A 65 -2.22 3.34 20.49
CA VAL A 65 -0.91 3.01 21.05
C VAL A 65 -0.99 2.42 22.47
N PRO A 66 -1.82 2.94 23.42
CA PRO A 66 -1.94 2.36 24.75
C PRO A 66 -2.56 0.96 24.79
N ARG A 67 -3.25 0.54 23.72
CA ARG A 67 -3.85 -0.79 23.59
C ARG A 67 -2.92 -1.79 22.90
N LEU A 68 -1.78 -1.33 22.39
CA LEU A 68 -0.83 -2.14 21.64
C LEU A 68 0.45 -2.36 22.45
N VAL A 69 1.04 -1.27 22.94
CA VAL A 69 2.34 -1.28 23.63
C VAL A 69 2.19 -1.98 24.99
N GLY A 70 2.97 -3.04 25.20
CA GLY A 70 2.95 -3.86 26.42
C GLY A 70 1.77 -4.83 26.52
N GLU A 71 0.80 -4.74 25.60
CA GLU A 71 -0.45 -5.52 25.67
C GLU A 71 -0.53 -6.59 24.57
N VAL A 72 0.05 -6.32 23.39
CA VAL A 72 -0.17 -7.12 22.18
C VAL A 72 1.15 -7.63 21.59
N TYR A 73 1.11 -8.84 21.04
CA TYR A 73 2.25 -9.48 20.39
C TYR A 73 2.19 -9.28 18.87
N ALA A 74 3.21 -8.69 18.27
CA ALA A 74 3.33 -8.49 16.81
C ALA A 74 3.30 -9.79 15.99
N GLY A 75 3.58 -10.94 16.62
CA GLY A 75 3.45 -12.26 15.99
C GLY A 75 2.01 -12.78 15.90
N ASP A 76 1.06 -12.16 16.59
CA ASP A 76 -0.37 -12.44 16.49
C ASP A 76 -1.08 -11.27 15.80
N GLN A 77 -1.07 -11.32 14.47
CA GLN A 77 -1.65 -10.26 13.64
C GLN A 77 -3.14 -10.01 13.96
N ARG A 78 -3.89 -11.06 14.30
CA ARG A 78 -5.32 -10.93 14.63
C ARG A 78 -5.51 -10.11 15.89
N SER A 79 -4.65 -10.29 16.89
CA SER A 79 -4.70 -9.51 18.12
C SER A 79 -4.36 -8.03 17.89
N VAL A 80 -3.40 -7.73 17.00
CA VAL A 80 -3.06 -6.35 16.59
C VAL A 80 -4.26 -5.69 15.92
N ASP A 81 -4.84 -6.34 14.92
CA ASP A 81 -5.95 -5.78 14.15
C ASP A 81 -7.22 -5.63 15.02
N ALA A 82 -7.46 -6.56 15.94
CA ALA A 82 -8.55 -6.45 16.91
C ALA A 82 -8.35 -5.29 17.90
N ALA A 83 -7.12 -5.05 18.35
CA ALA A 83 -6.80 -3.91 19.21
C ALA A 83 -7.00 -2.58 18.48
N LEU A 84 -6.65 -2.50 17.19
CA LEU A 84 -6.90 -1.33 16.34
C LEU A 84 -8.40 -1.06 16.15
N HIS A 85 -9.20 -2.08 15.80
CA HIS A 85 -10.66 -1.92 15.71
C HIS A 85 -11.27 -1.51 17.06
N ALA A 86 -10.82 -2.10 18.16
CA ALA A 86 -11.32 -1.75 19.49
C ALA A 86 -10.87 -0.36 19.97
N ALA A 87 -9.75 0.16 19.44
CA ALA A 87 -9.29 1.51 19.70
C ALA A 87 -10.13 2.57 18.98
N ASP A 88 -10.55 2.23 17.76
CA ASP A 88 -11.39 3.09 16.94
C ASP A 88 -12.86 3.09 17.40
N GLY A 89 -13.47 1.90 17.47
CA GLY A 89 -14.84 1.73 17.94
C GLY A 89 -15.93 1.97 16.89
N THR A 90 -15.57 2.28 15.63
CA THR A 90 -16.50 2.35 14.49
C THR A 90 -16.21 1.23 13.49
N ASP A 91 -17.07 1.08 12.48
CA ASP A 91 -16.89 0.10 11.40
C ASP A 91 -15.97 0.62 10.27
N ASP A 92 -15.66 1.92 10.27
CA ASP A 92 -15.03 2.63 9.15
C ASP A 92 -13.72 3.34 9.52
N PHE A 93 -13.20 3.16 10.73
CA PHE A 93 -11.98 3.82 11.20
C PHE A 93 -12.04 5.36 11.28
N SER A 94 -13.24 5.94 11.40
CA SER A 94 -13.41 7.40 11.43
C SER A 94 -12.86 8.09 12.70
N GLU A 95 -12.51 7.34 13.74
CA GLU A 95 -12.03 7.90 15.01
C GLU A 95 -10.51 7.91 15.14
N ILE A 96 -9.80 6.91 14.60
CA ILE A 96 -8.31 6.87 14.59
C ILE A 96 -7.69 7.08 13.20
N GLY A 97 -8.51 6.99 12.15
CA GLY A 97 -8.08 7.05 10.75
C GLY A 97 -7.60 5.70 10.22
N ALA A 98 -8.17 5.28 9.09
CA ALA A 98 -7.80 4.06 8.38
C ALA A 98 -6.31 4.04 7.99
N ASN A 99 -5.76 5.21 7.65
CA ASN A 99 -4.34 5.41 7.36
C ASN A 99 -3.42 5.14 8.57
N SER A 100 -3.79 5.56 9.78
CA SER A 100 -3.03 5.17 10.98
C SER A 100 -3.17 3.67 11.27
N ALA A 101 -4.38 3.12 11.15
CA ALA A 101 -4.63 1.72 11.43
C ALA A 101 -3.84 0.79 10.50
N VAL A 102 -3.89 1.02 9.18
CA VAL A 102 -3.17 0.19 8.20
C VAL A 102 -1.66 0.33 8.34
N ALA A 103 -1.14 1.54 8.61
CA ALA A 103 0.29 1.75 8.82
C ALA A 103 0.80 0.95 10.04
N ILE A 104 0.08 1.00 11.16
CA ILE A 104 0.44 0.24 12.37
C ILE A 104 0.32 -1.27 12.13
N SER A 105 -0.79 -1.73 11.55
CA SER A 105 -1.05 -3.15 11.26
C SER A 105 0.07 -3.75 10.41
N MET A 106 0.45 -3.08 9.32
CA MET A 106 1.51 -3.52 8.42
C MET A 106 2.90 -3.43 9.05
N ALA A 107 3.16 -2.41 9.88
CA ALA A 107 4.43 -2.30 10.61
C ALA A 107 4.57 -3.41 11.66
N ALA A 108 3.49 -3.78 12.36
CA ALA A 108 3.48 -4.89 13.29
C ALA A 108 3.74 -6.24 12.59
N ALA A 109 3.09 -6.50 11.45
CA ALA A 109 3.34 -7.69 10.64
C ALA A 109 4.82 -7.82 10.25
N LYS A 110 5.45 -6.71 9.84
CA LYS A 110 6.88 -6.66 9.50
C LYS A 110 7.76 -6.91 10.72
N ALA A 111 7.43 -6.31 11.88
CA ALA A 111 8.17 -6.52 13.12
C ALA A 111 8.08 -7.98 13.62
N GLY A 112 6.91 -8.61 13.47
CA GLY A 112 6.70 -10.03 13.76
C GLY A 112 7.53 -10.93 12.82
N ALA A 113 7.51 -10.64 11.52
CA ALA A 113 8.30 -11.36 10.53
C ALA A 113 9.82 -11.24 10.78
N ASP A 114 10.29 -10.02 11.07
CA ASP A 114 11.69 -9.72 11.38
C ASP A 114 12.17 -10.46 12.63
N MET A 115 11.39 -10.43 13.71
CA MET A 115 11.69 -11.19 14.93
C MET A 115 11.80 -12.71 14.70
N LEU A 116 11.02 -13.24 13.76
CA LEU A 116 11.03 -14.67 13.40
C LEU A 116 12.13 -15.02 12.37
N GLY A 117 12.81 -14.03 11.80
CA GLY A 117 13.76 -14.25 10.71
C GLY A 117 13.11 -14.80 9.43
N ALA A 118 11.81 -14.53 9.24
CA ALA A 118 11.02 -15.03 8.13
C ALA A 118 10.68 -13.90 7.15
N PRO A 119 10.72 -14.15 5.82
CA PRO A 119 10.11 -13.24 4.85
C PRO A 119 8.65 -12.94 5.17
N LEU A 120 8.22 -11.68 4.98
CA LEU A 120 6.86 -11.23 5.30
C LEU A 120 5.77 -12.07 4.64
N TYR A 121 5.96 -12.48 3.38
CA TYR A 121 4.96 -13.30 2.66
C TYR A 121 4.76 -14.68 3.30
N GLN A 122 5.80 -15.26 3.92
CA GLN A 122 5.71 -16.52 4.67
C GLN A 122 5.11 -16.30 6.05
N HIS A 123 5.47 -15.20 6.72
CA HIS A 123 4.87 -14.82 8.00
C HIS A 123 3.33 -14.67 7.87
N LEU A 124 2.86 -13.95 6.86
CA LEU A 124 1.44 -13.74 6.60
C LEU A 124 0.73 -14.96 6.02
N GLY A 125 1.45 -15.78 5.26
CA GLY A 125 0.88 -16.85 4.47
C GLY A 125 0.98 -18.25 5.05
N GLY A 126 1.81 -18.43 6.07
CA GLY A 126 2.21 -19.72 6.60
C GLY A 126 3.35 -20.38 5.80
N ALA A 127 3.90 -21.43 6.40
CA ALA A 127 5.08 -22.16 5.89
C ALA A 127 4.85 -22.83 4.52
N PHE A 128 3.60 -23.10 4.15
CA PHE A 128 3.23 -23.80 2.92
C PHE A 128 2.67 -22.86 1.84
N ARG A 129 2.94 -21.54 1.91
CA ARG A 129 2.68 -20.71 0.73
C ARG A 129 3.51 -21.25 -0.44
N GLY A 130 2.80 -21.67 -1.48
CA GLY A 130 3.41 -22.25 -2.68
C GLY A 130 4.23 -21.23 -3.47
N GLU A 131 4.78 -21.69 -4.59
CA GLU A 131 5.65 -20.93 -5.50
C GLU A 131 4.87 -20.10 -6.53
N ASN A 132 3.58 -19.85 -6.28
CA ASN A 132 2.71 -19.14 -7.21
C ASN A 132 2.92 -17.64 -7.08
N PHE A 133 3.25 -16.99 -8.20
CA PHE A 133 3.30 -15.55 -8.31
C PHE A 133 2.04 -15.03 -9.01
N PRO A 134 1.49 -13.88 -8.59
CA PRO A 134 0.41 -13.25 -9.34
C PRO A 134 0.91 -12.83 -10.72
N ILE A 135 0.02 -12.87 -11.72
CA ILE A 135 0.30 -12.31 -13.05
C ILE A 135 0.31 -10.78 -12.89
N PRO A 136 1.45 -10.09 -13.13
CA PRO A 136 1.50 -8.64 -13.01
C PRO A 136 0.71 -8.02 -14.15
N LEU A 137 -0.28 -7.19 -13.82
CA LEU A 137 -0.98 -6.37 -14.78
C LEU A 137 -0.22 -5.04 -14.92
N GLY A 138 0.30 -4.76 -16.11
CA GLY A 138 1.04 -3.52 -16.37
C GLY A 138 0.10 -2.47 -16.93
N ASN A 139 -0.06 -1.33 -16.27
CA ASN A 139 -0.83 -0.21 -16.83
C ASN A 139 -0.07 0.43 -17.99
N VAL A 140 -0.66 0.41 -19.18
CA VAL A 140 -0.03 0.85 -20.44
C VAL A 140 -0.55 2.22 -20.85
N VAL A 141 -1.87 2.41 -20.83
CA VAL A 141 -2.53 3.66 -21.24
C VAL A 141 -3.52 4.07 -20.16
N GLY A 142 -3.43 5.32 -19.71
CA GLY A 142 -4.37 5.93 -18.77
C GLY A 142 -5.36 6.84 -19.48
N GLY A 143 -6.56 6.94 -18.90
CA GLY A 143 -7.64 7.82 -19.34
C GLY A 143 -8.54 8.22 -18.17
N GLY A 144 -9.80 8.53 -18.46
CA GLY A 144 -10.80 8.95 -17.48
C GLY A 144 -10.56 10.37 -16.93
N GLU A 145 -11.05 10.63 -15.72
CA GLU A 145 -11.06 11.96 -15.10
C GLU A 145 -9.66 12.56 -14.87
N HIS A 146 -8.62 11.71 -14.90
CA HIS A 146 -7.23 12.12 -14.67
C HIS A 146 -6.52 12.59 -15.95
N ALA A 147 -7.21 12.61 -17.10
CA ALA A 147 -6.61 12.92 -18.40
C ALA A 147 -7.56 13.74 -19.28
N ALA A 148 -7.35 15.06 -19.33
CA ALA A 148 -8.10 15.94 -20.22
C ALA A 148 -7.88 15.51 -21.68
N ASP A 149 -8.99 15.29 -22.41
CA ASP A 149 -9.02 14.80 -23.81
C ASP A 149 -8.59 13.35 -24.06
N ALA A 150 -8.52 12.51 -23.01
CA ALA A 150 -8.29 11.07 -23.17
C ALA A 150 -9.59 10.26 -23.31
N THR A 151 -9.43 8.94 -23.40
CA THR A 151 -10.54 7.96 -23.46
C THR A 151 -11.32 7.91 -22.14
N ASP A 152 -12.63 7.64 -22.21
CA ASP A 152 -13.49 7.43 -21.04
C ASP A 152 -13.04 6.25 -20.15
N ILE A 153 -12.28 5.30 -20.71
CA ILE A 153 -11.75 4.16 -19.97
C ILE A 153 -10.53 4.60 -19.15
N GLN A 154 -10.57 4.36 -17.85
CA GLN A 154 -9.53 4.80 -16.91
C GLN A 154 -8.17 4.13 -17.15
N GLU A 155 -8.14 2.82 -17.43
CA GLU A 155 -6.89 2.05 -17.53
C GLU A 155 -6.96 0.95 -18.59
N PHE A 156 -5.88 0.83 -19.39
CA PHE A 156 -5.65 -0.29 -20.30
C PHE A 156 -4.43 -1.08 -19.83
N LEU A 157 -4.68 -2.32 -19.41
CA LEU A 157 -3.67 -3.17 -18.77
C LEU A 157 -3.15 -4.25 -19.73
N SER A 158 -1.84 -4.47 -19.69
CA SER A 158 -1.18 -5.64 -20.29
C SER A 158 -1.11 -6.80 -19.30
N ALA A 159 -1.42 -8.01 -19.77
CA ALA A 159 -1.40 -9.23 -18.98
C ALA A 159 -0.49 -10.30 -19.63
N PRO A 160 0.71 -10.57 -19.10
CA PRO A 160 1.69 -11.49 -19.68
C PRO A 160 1.41 -12.96 -19.27
N VAL A 161 0.23 -13.48 -19.63
CA VAL A 161 -0.28 -14.80 -19.19
C VAL A 161 0.56 -16.02 -19.60
N GLY A 162 1.49 -15.87 -20.55
CA GLY A 162 2.36 -16.93 -21.06
C GLY A 162 3.83 -16.81 -20.63
N ALA A 163 4.18 -15.86 -19.77
CA ALA A 163 5.55 -15.68 -19.32
C ALA A 163 6.01 -16.86 -18.44
N PRO A 164 7.23 -17.40 -18.64
CA PRO A 164 7.71 -18.57 -17.91
C PRO A 164 8.13 -18.26 -16.47
N SER A 165 8.25 -16.99 -16.10
CA SER A 165 8.54 -16.54 -14.73
C SER A 165 7.93 -15.15 -14.46
N VAL A 166 7.84 -14.78 -13.17
CA VAL A 166 7.44 -13.42 -12.76
C VAL A 166 8.41 -12.36 -13.30
N THR A 167 9.70 -12.69 -13.41
CA THR A 167 10.70 -11.80 -13.98
C THR A 167 10.41 -11.55 -15.45
N ASP A 168 10.19 -12.60 -16.23
CA ASP A 168 9.86 -12.48 -17.66
C ASP A 168 8.52 -11.75 -17.86
N ALA A 169 7.55 -11.95 -16.96
CA ALA A 169 6.28 -11.25 -16.98
C ALA A 169 6.46 -9.72 -16.81
N VAL A 170 7.30 -9.30 -15.86
CA VAL A 170 7.62 -7.89 -15.62
C VAL A 170 8.35 -7.28 -16.83
N PHE A 171 9.35 -7.98 -17.38
CA PHE A 171 10.07 -7.49 -18.56
C PHE A 171 9.19 -7.43 -19.81
N ALA A 172 8.26 -8.37 -19.97
CA ALA A 172 7.27 -8.33 -21.05
C ALA A 172 6.37 -7.08 -20.94
N ASN A 173 5.87 -6.76 -19.75
CA ASN A 173 5.08 -5.53 -19.54
C ASN A 173 5.89 -4.27 -19.82
N ALA A 174 7.16 -4.22 -19.41
CA ALA A 174 8.05 -3.09 -19.71
C ALA A 174 8.28 -2.93 -21.22
N ALA A 175 8.46 -4.02 -21.95
CA ALA A 175 8.59 -4.00 -23.42
C ALA A 175 7.31 -3.51 -24.10
N VAL A 176 6.14 -3.98 -23.64
CA VAL A 176 4.84 -3.49 -24.15
C VAL A 176 4.67 -1.99 -23.90
N HIS A 177 5.00 -1.50 -22.70
CA HIS A 177 4.92 -0.07 -22.37
C HIS A 177 5.80 0.78 -23.29
N GLY A 178 7.05 0.36 -23.52
CA GLY A 178 7.97 1.04 -24.45
C GLY A 178 7.48 1.04 -25.89
N GLU A 179 6.97 -0.10 -26.38
CA GLU A 179 6.43 -0.20 -27.73
C GLU A 179 5.21 0.70 -27.93
N VAL A 180 4.30 0.76 -26.94
CA VAL A 180 3.15 1.67 -27.02
C VAL A 180 3.59 3.13 -27.02
N HIS A 181 4.59 3.51 -26.22
CA HIS A 181 5.17 4.85 -26.27
C HIS A 181 5.68 5.20 -27.67
N ASP A 182 6.43 4.30 -28.30
CA ASP A 182 7.01 4.54 -29.63
C ASP A 182 5.91 4.65 -30.70
N ILE A 183 4.87 3.81 -30.64
CA ILE A 183 3.69 3.89 -31.53
C ILE A 183 2.96 5.24 -31.38
N LEU A 184 2.81 5.75 -30.15
CA LEU A 184 2.18 7.06 -29.92
C LEU A 184 3.03 8.20 -30.47
N ALA A 185 4.35 8.14 -30.27
CA ALA A 185 5.29 9.12 -30.80
C ALA A 185 5.33 9.14 -32.33
N GLU A 186 5.32 7.98 -32.99
CA GLU A 186 5.24 7.88 -34.46
C GLU A 186 3.95 8.48 -35.03
N ARG A 187 2.87 8.50 -34.24
CA ARG A 187 1.57 9.07 -34.60
C ARG A 187 1.41 10.54 -34.22
N ASP A 188 2.46 11.16 -33.69
CA ASP A 188 2.46 12.54 -33.21
C ASP A 188 1.38 12.77 -32.12
N ILE A 189 1.17 11.76 -31.26
CA ILE A 189 0.27 11.84 -30.11
C ILE A 189 1.15 12.10 -28.87
N PRO A 190 1.11 13.30 -28.27
CA PRO A 190 1.87 13.60 -27.07
C PRO A 190 1.42 12.70 -25.92
N ALA A 191 2.38 12.01 -25.30
CA ALA A 191 2.16 11.11 -24.19
C ALA A 191 2.99 11.52 -22.96
N GLY A 192 2.31 11.95 -21.90
CA GLY A 192 2.89 12.12 -20.57
C GLY A 192 2.85 10.85 -19.75
N LYS A 193 3.37 10.92 -18.52
CA LYS A 193 3.24 9.85 -17.53
C LYS A 193 2.21 10.24 -16.47
N GLY A 194 1.22 9.39 -16.26
CA GLY A 194 0.26 9.53 -15.17
C GLY A 194 0.81 9.11 -13.80
N ASP A 195 -0.05 9.20 -12.79
CA ASP A 195 0.24 8.80 -11.41
C ASP A 195 0.71 7.34 -11.29
N GLU A 196 0.21 6.46 -12.16
CA GLU A 196 0.60 5.05 -12.24
C GLU A 196 1.69 4.77 -13.27
N LEU A 197 2.34 5.82 -13.79
CA LEU A 197 3.35 5.76 -14.85
C LEU A 197 2.84 5.25 -16.21
N SER A 198 1.53 5.11 -16.37
CA SER A 198 0.88 4.84 -17.65
C SER A 198 1.02 6.03 -18.60
N LEU A 199 0.97 5.75 -19.91
CA LEU A 199 1.01 6.78 -20.93
C LEU A 199 -0.35 7.47 -20.98
N ILE A 200 -0.37 8.79 -20.79
CA ILE A 200 -1.57 9.59 -20.84
C ILE A 200 -1.44 10.59 -21.97
N HIS A 201 -2.47 10.72 -22.81
CA HIS A 201 -2.47 11.77 -23.82
C HIS A 201 -2.48 13.15 -23.14
N ILE A 202 -1.49 13.98 -23.46
CA ILE A 202 -1.47 15.40 -23.07
C ILE A 202 -1.84 16.21 -24.31
N SER A 203 -2.95 16.95 -24.27
CA SER A 203 -3.20 18.02 -25.23
C SER A 203 -2.48 19.31 -24.80
N ASP A 204 -1.90 20.03 -25.76
CA ASP A 204 -1.35 21.39 -25.57
C ASP A 204 -2.48 22.45 -25.48
#